data_AF-A0ABD3AEA5-F1
#
_entry.id   AF-A0ABD3AEA5-F1
#
_cell.length_a   1.000
_cell.length_b   1.000
_cell.length_c   1.000
_cell.angle_alpha   90.00
_cell.angle_beta   90.00
_cell.angle_gamma   90.00
#
_symmetry.space_group_name_H-M   'P 1'
#
loop_
_entity.id
_entity.type
_entity.pdbx_description
1 polymer ?
#
loop_
_entity_poly.entity_id
_entity_poly.type
_entity_poly.pdbx_seq_one_letter_code
_entity_poly.pdbx_strand_id
1 'polypeptide(L)'
;MPPNKRDYTTLLSLPPSSLSLRSGKIARENLISISTVAAMGVVSLEGSPVRYAVVTGANKGIGLETVRQLATAGVTVILTARNEKRGMDATSLLHQSGLSNVVFHQLDVQDMESIRSLAKFIETEFGRLDILVNNAGASGVVVDEDGLRALNIDPADWLAGRATNVVQDVIKTSYEAAKICLDTNYYGVKNVTEALLALLQLSTSGARIVNVSSLRSELRRVPDEQRRKELGAIDTLTEEKINAILQQFLHDLKNDALEANGWQKMLPAYSISKATLNAYTRILAKKYPDMCINCVHPGYVNTDINWHTGTMTVEEGAQGPVMLALLPQGGPNGCYFDRTEVAEF
;
A
#
# COMPACT_ATOMS: atom_id res chain seq x y z
N MET A 1 11.52 -59.53 52.73
CA MET A 1 11.77 -58.96 54.08
C MET A 1 11.98 -57.45 53.93
N PRO A 2 11.15 -56.57 54.51
CA PRO A 2 11.50 -55.16 54.76
C PRO A 2 12.14 -55.04 56.17
N PRO A 3 12.84 -53.94 56.58
CA PRO A 3 12.43 -52.51 56.58
C PRO A 3 13.59 -51.54 56.18
N ASN A 4 13.59 -50.20 56.21
CA ASN A 4 13.03 -49.17 57.11
C ASN A 4 13.26 -47.76 56.47
N LYS A 5 12.22 -46.96 56.11
CA LYS A 5 11.77 -45.68 56.72
C LYS A 5 12.83 -44.71 57.31
N ARG A 6 13.00 -43.49 56.74
CA ARG A 6 12.38 -42.20 57.18
C ARG A 6 12.94 -40.95 56.44
N ASP A 7 12.01 -40.04 56.18
CA ASP A 7 12.11 -38.68 55.61
C ASP A 7 12.46 -37.62 56.66
N TYR A 8 12.78 -36.40 56.18
CA TYR A 8 12.26 -35.07 56.58
C TYR A 8 13.32 -33.93 56.63
N THR A 9 13.18 -32.98 55.68
CA THR A 9 13.04 -31.50 55.86
C THR A 9 14.22 -30.74 56.53
N THR A 10 14.73 -29.60 56.03
CA THR A 10 14.13 -28.25 56.19
C THR A 10 14.92 -27.14 55.46
N LEU A 11 14.17 -26.10 55.09
CA LEU A 11 14.40 -24.79 54.44
C LEU A 11 15.50 -23.84 54.97
N LEU A 12 15.86 -22.84 54.13
CA LEU A 12 16.06 -21.37 54.36
C LEU A 12 17.13 -20.83 53.36
N SER A 13 17.18 -19.63 52.78
CA SER A 13 16.36 -18.42 52.57
C SER A 13 17.20 -17.42 51.71
N LEU A 14 16.55 -16.56 50.91
CA LEU A 14 17.04 -15.55 49.90
C LEU A 14 17.94 -14.40 50.45
N PRO A 15 18.65 -13.54 49.65
CA PRO A 15 18.07 -12.38 48.89
C PRO A 15 18.78 -11.97 47.54
N PRO A 16 18.26 -10.94 46.80
CA PRO A 16 18.38 -10.74 45.34
C PRO A 16 19.16 -9.48 44.88
N SER A 17 19.47 -9.40 43.56
CA SER A 17 19.75 -8.24 42.66
C SER A 17 20.81 -8.67 41.63
N SER A 18 20.88 -8.28 40.36
CA SER A 18 20.20 -7.30 39.50
C SER A 18 20.69 -7.59 38.08
N LEU A 19 19.81 -7.69 37.07
CA LEU A 19 20.07 -7.28 35.68
C LEU A 19 18.78 -7.47 34.86
N SER A 20 18.21 -6.35 34.45
CA SER A 20 17.00 -6.27 33.64
C SER A 20 17.35 -6.33 32.15
N LEU A 21 16.66 -7.18 31.40
CA LEU A 21 16.32 -6.93 30.00
C LEU A 21 14.87 -7.38 29.79
N ARG A 22 13.95 -6.40 29.84
CA ARG A 22 12.55 -6.57 29.41
C ARG A 22 12.53 -6.49 27.89
N SER A 23 12.35 -7.63 27.23
CA SER A 23 11.92 -7.69 25.83
C SER A 23 10.54 -8.34 25.75
N GLY A 24 9.52 -7.50 25.55
CA GLY A 24 8.36 -7.75 24.68
C GLY A 24 7.67 -9.10 24.73
N LYS A 25 7.14 -9.50 25.89
CA LYS A 25 5.95 -10.37 25.94
C LYS A 25 4.72 -9.48 25.74
N ILE A 26 4.46 -9.08 24.50
CA ILE A 26 3.16 -8.55 24.08
C ILE A 26 2.64 -9.48 22.97
N ALA A 27 1.58 -10.21 23.34
CA ALA A 27 0.55 -10.79 22.50
C ALA A 27 0.94 -11.79 21.40
N ARG A 28 1.38 -13.00 21.80
CA ARG A 28 1.17 -14.22 20.98
C ARG A 28 -0.29 -14.68 20.96
N GLU A 29 -1.13 -14.15 21.85
CA GLU A 29 -2.55 -14.50 21.93
C GLU A 29 -3.44 -13.75 20.91
N ASN A 30 -2.94 -12.69 20.27
CA ASN A 30 -3.66 -12.00 19.18
C ASN A 30 -3.37 -12.56 17.78
N LEU A 31 -2.35 -13.42 17.62
CA LEU A 31 -1.97 -14.01 16.34
C LEU A 31 -2.88 -15.17 15.91
N ILE A 32 -3.57 -15.82 16.86
CA ILE A 32 -4.50 -16.93 16.59
C ILE A 32 -5.84 -16.43 16.03
N SER A 33 -6.14 -15.13 16.19
CA SER A 33 -7.38 -14.55 15.65
C SER A 33 -7.28 -14.21 14.16
N ILE A 34 -6.09 -14.02 13.59
CA ILE A 34 -5.91 -13.54 12.20
C ILE A 34 -6.09 -14.70 11.20
N SER A 35 -5.64 -15.90 11.55
CA SER A 35 -5.78 -17.10 10.70
C SER A 35 -7.24 -17.57 10.55
N THR A 36 -8.12 -17.20 11.49
CA THR A 36 -9.53 -17.61 11.47
C THR A 36 -10.40 -16.68 10.60
N VAL A 37 -9.99 -15.43 10.38
CA VAL A 37 -10.72 -14.49 9.51
C VAL A 37 -10.56 -14.86 8.02
N ALA A 38 -9.43 -15.47 7.65
CA ALA A 38 -9.17 -15.92 6.29
C ALA A 38 -10.08 -17.08 5.82
N ALA A 39 -10.81 -17.74 6.73
CA ALA A 39 -11.64 -18.90 6.44
C ALA A 39 -13.16 -18.65 6.58
N MET A 40 -13.59 -17.44 6.98
CA MET A 40 -15.03 -17.12 7.02
C MET A 40 -15.49 -16.67 5.64
N GLY A 41 -16.10 -17.59 4.91
CA GLY A 41 -16.89 -17.27 3.72
C GLY A 41 -17.87 -16.13 3.98
N VAL A 42 -18.19 -15.41 2.92
CA VAL A 42 -19.08 -14.23 2.91
C VAL A 42 -20.36 -14.52 3.69
N VAL A 43 -20.39 -14.11 4.96
CA VAL A 43 -21.63 -14.02 5.73
C VAL A 43 -22.22 -12.68 5.35
N SER A 44 -23.24 -12.70 4.49
CA SER A 44 -24.07 -11.53 4.23
C SER A 44 -24.78 -11.18 5.53
N LEU A 45 -24.23 -10.22 6.28
CA LEU A 45 -24.85 -9.68 7.48
C LEU A 45 -25.95 -8.70 7.04
N GLU A 46 -27.16 -9.22 6.84
CA GLU A 46 -28.36 -8.38 6.78
C GLU A 46 -28.33 -7.39 7.96
N GLY A 47 -28.27 -6.09 7.67
CA GLY A 47 -28.24 -5.02 8.68
C GLY A 47 -26.89 -4.34 8.94
N SER A 48 -25.80 -4.72 8.24
CA SER A 48 -24.55 -3.93 8.31
C SER A 48 -24.72 -2.58 7.59
N PRO A 49 -24.23 -1.46 8.17
CA PRO A 49 -24.34 -0.14 7.52
C PRO A 49 -23.56 -0.12 6.20
N VAL A 50 -24.19 0.46 5.17
CA VAL A 50 -23.56 0.64 3.85
C VAL A 50 -22.27 1.44 4.00
N ARG A 51 -21.18 0.91 3.43
CA ARG A 51 -19.88 1.59 3.35
C ARG A 51 -19.65 2.12 1.95
N TYR A 52 -19.00 3.28 1.86
CA TYR A 52 -18.63 3.91 0.59
C TYR A 52 -17.11 3.86 0.40
N ALA A 53 -16.66 3.40 -0.76
CA ALA A 53 -15.25 3.28 -1.10
C ALA A 53 -14.89 4.06 -2.36
N VAL A 54 -13.74 4.72 -2.37
CA VAL A 54 -13.09 5.21 -3.59
C VAL A 54 -11.92 4.31 -3.91
N VAL A 55 -11.80 3.87 -5.17
CA VAL A 55 -10.59 3.21 -5.68
C VAL A 55 -10.02 4.04 -6.83
N THR A 56 -8.77 4.50 -6.69
CA THR A 56 -8.11 5.32 -7.72
C THR A 56 -7.50 4.47 -8.83
N GLY A 57 -7.58 4.93 -10.08
CA GLY A 57 -6.98 4.22 -11.22
C GLY A 57 -7.57 2.83 -11.45
N ALA A 58 -8.89 2.70 -11.32
CA ALA A 58 -9.60 1.44 -11.19
C ALA A 58 -10.30 0.96 -12.48
N ASN A 59 -9.95 1.49 -13.65
CA ASN A 59 -10.48 1.01 -14.93
C ASN A 59 -9.81 -0.27 -15.48
N LYS A 60 -8.76 -0.77 -14.82
CA LYS A 60 -8.04 -2.02 -15.19
C LYS A 60 -7.18 -2.53 -14.03
N GLY A 61 -6.56 -3.70 -14.22
CA GLY A 61 -5.54 -4.25 -13.32
C GLY A 61 -6.06 -4.49 -11.90
N ILE A 62 -5.17 -4.32 -10.92
CA ILE A 62 -5.45 -4.52 -9.49
C ILE A 62 -6.59 -3.62 -9.00
N GLY A 63 -6.67 -2.38 -9.49
CA GLY A 63 -7.71 -1.43 -9.08
C GLY A 63 -9.11 -1.88 -9.48
N LEU A 64 -9.29 -2.33 -10.72
CA LEU A 64 -10.59 -2.86 -11.19
C LEU A 64 -11.02 -4.09 -10.39
N GLU A 65 -10.06 -4.97 -10.11
CA GLU A 65 -10.32 -6.19 -9.36
C GLU A 65 -10.60 -5.90 -7.87
N THR A 66 -9.95 -4.89 -7.30
CA THR A 66 -10.27 -4.36 -5.97
C THR A 66 -11.71 -3.83 -5.93
N VAL A 67 -12.16 -3.09 -6.96
CA VAL A 67 -13.55 -2.65 -7.07
C VAL A 67 -14.50 -3.84 -7.08
N ARG A 68 -14.22 -4.86 -7.91
CA ARG A 68 -15.06 -6.07 -8.01
C ARG A 68 -15.22 -6.76 -6.66
N GLN A 69 -14.12 -7.00 -5.95
CA GLN A 69 -14.15 -7.70 -4.66
C GLN A 69 -14.82 -6.87 -3.56
N LEU A 70 -14.57 -5.57 -3.48
CA LEU A 70 -15.26 -4.68 -2.53
C LEU A 70 -16.77 -4.60 -2.81
N ALA A 71 -17.16 -4.46 -4.07
CA ALA A 71 -18.56 -4.42 -4.47
C ALA A 71 -19.27 -5.75 -4.17
N THR A 72 -18.60 -6.89 -4.39
CA THR A 72 -19.11 -8.22 -4.04
C THR A 72 -19.30 -8.36 -2.52
N ALA A 73 -18.45 -7.71 -1.72
CA ALA A 73 -18.59 -7.66 -0.26
C ALA A 73 -19.66 -6.66 0.24
N GLY A 74 -20.47 -6.09 -0.66
CA GLY A 74 -21.57 -5.18 -0.32
C GLY A 74 -21.18 -3.72 -0.10
N VAL A 75 -19.94 -3.34 -0.43
CA VAL A 75 -19.49 -1.94 -0.38
C VAL A 75 -20.00 -1.20 -1.62
N THR A 76 -20.51 0.02 -1.49
CA THR A 76 -20.77 0.88 -2.65
C THR A 76 -19.45 1.51 -3.09
N VAL A 77 -19.02 1.22 -4.32
CA VAL A 77 -17.68 1.59 -4.78
C VAL A 77 -17.74 2.65 -5.87
N ILE A 78 -17.10 3.79 -5.62
CA ILE A 78 -16.79 4.81 -6.60
C ILE A 78 -15.53 4.36 -7.34
N LEU A 79 -15.73 3.75 -8.52
CA LEU A 79 -14.67 3.43 -9.47
C LEU A 79 -14.22 4.72 -10.12
N THR A 80 -12.92 5.02 -10.04
CA THR A 80 -12.38 6.22 -10.69
C THR A 80 -11.32 5.92 -11.73
N ALA A 81 -11.27 6.74 -12.76
CA ALA A 81 -10.31 6.62 -13.85
C ALA A 81 -10.04 7.99 -14.48
N ARG A 82 -8.81 8.19 -14.95
CA ARG A 82 -8.44 9.43 -15.66
C ARG A 82 -9.21 9.58 -16.97
N ASN A 83 -9.37 8.48 -17.71
CA ASN A 83 -10.09 8.46 -18.97
C ASN A 83 -11.54 8.03 -18.75
N GLU A 84 -12.48 8.94 -19.03
CA GLU A 84 -13.92 8.72 -18.80
C GLU A 84 -14.45 7.50 -19.52
N LYS A 85 -14.14 7.35 -20.82
CA LYS A 85 -14.62 6.22 -21.62
C LYS A 85 -14.20 4.89 -21.00
N ARG A 86 -12.91 4.73 -20.65
CA ARG A 86 -12.41 3.50 -20.03
C ARG A 86 -13.06 3.24 -18.66
N GLY A 87 -13.33 4.28 -17.88
CA GLY A 87 -14.01 4.15 -16.59
C GLY A 87 -15.47 3.74 -16.73
N MET A 88 -16.21 4.34 -17.66
CA MET A 88 -17.59 3.97 -17.97
C MET A 88 -17.70 2.55 -18.54
N ASP A 89 -16.80 2.17 -19.46
CA ASP A 89 -16.75 0.81 -20.01
C ASP A 89 -16.51 -0.22 -18.89
N ALA A 90 -15.53 0.02 -18.00
CA ALA A 90 -15.24 -0.85 -16.87
C ALA A 90 -16.42 -0.97 -15.89
N THR A 91 -17.11 0.13 -15.61
CA THR A 91 -18.30 0.16 -14.75
C THR A 91 -19.44 -0.64 -15.38
N SER A 92 -19.65 -0.49 -16.70
CA SER A 92 -20.67 -1.23 -17.44
C SER A 92 -20.43 -2.75 -17.40
N LEU A 93 -19.17 -3.19 -17.49
CA LEU A 93 -18.81 -4.61 -17.37
C LEU A 93 -19.10 -5.17 -15.97
N LEU A 94 -18.84 -4.38 -14.91
CA LEU A 94 -19.18 -4.77 -13.54
C LEU A 94 -20.69 -4.85 -13.34
N HIS A 95 -21.46 -3.92 -13.90
CA HIS A 95 -22.92 -3.94 -13.87
C HIS A 95 -23.50 -5.15 -14.59
N GLN A 96 -22.97 -5.51 -15.76
CA GLN A 96 -23.35 -6.74 -16.48
C GLN A 96 -23.07 -8.01 -15.66
N SER A 97 -22.12 -7.95 -14.72
CA SER A 97 -21.80 -9.03 -13.78
C SER A 97 -22.64 -8.97 -12.49
N GLY A 98 -23.65 -8.10 -12.42
CA GLY A 98 -24.57 -7.97 -11.28
C GLY A 98 -24.14 -6.98 -10.19
N LEU A 99 -23.01 -6.28 -10.36
CA LEU A 99 -22.48 -5.36 -9.34
C LEU A 99 -23.00 -3.93 -9.55
N SER A 100 -24.30 -3.72 -9.39
CA SER A 100 -24.97 -2.42 -9.59
C SER A 100 -24.57 -1.35 -8.56
N ASN A 101 -23.93 -1.74 -7.47
CA ASN A 101 -23.39 -0.87 -6.41
C ASN A 101 -22.04 -0.22 -6.76
N VAL A 102 -21.65 -0.23 -8.04
CA VAL A 102 -20.46 0.48 -8.55
C VAL A 102 -20.90 1.74 -9.28
N VAL A 103 -20.30 2.89 -8.92
CA VAL A 103 -20.57 4.18 -9.56
C VAL A 103 -19.27 4.70 -10.16
N PHE A 104 -19.34 5.26 -11.38
CA PHE A 104 -18.18 5.88 -12.01
C PHE A 104 -18.07 7.36 -11.63
N HIS A 105 -16.85 7.82 -11.36
CA HIS A 105 -16.50 9.25 -11.40
C HIS A 105 -15.12 9.44 -12.01
N GLN A 106 -14.94 10.46 -12.85
CA GLN A 106 -13.63 10.77 -13.43
C GLN A 106 -12.65 11.21 -12.32
N LEU A 107 -11.40 10.75 -12.39
CA LEU A 107 -10.32 11.20 -11.52
C LEU A 107 -8.96 11.13 -12.23
N ASP A 108 -8.31 12.27 -12.42
CA ASP A 108 -6.87 12.36 -12.59
C ASP A 108 -6.24 12.82 -11.27
N VAL A 109 -5.41 11.97 -10.67
CA VAL A 109 -4.76 12.26 -9.38
C VAL A 109 -3.71 13.38 -9.49
N GLN A 110 -3.32 13.77 -10.71
CA GLN A 110 -2.42 14.90 -10.94
C GLN A 110 -3.16 16.23 -11.14
N ASP A 111 -4.50 16.21 -11.26
CA ASP A 111 -5.31 17.39 -11.51
C ASP A 111 -6.14 17.79 -10.28
N MET A 112 -5.84 18.96 -9.72
CA MET A 112 -6.53 19.48 -8.54
C MET A 112 -8.02 19.77 -8.81
N GLU A 113 -8.42 20.12 -10.02
CA GLU A 113 -9.83 20.36 -10.34
C GLU A 113 -10.60 19.03 -10.39
N SER A 114 -10.03 18.01 -11.02
CA SER A 114 -10.55 16.64 -11.01
C SER A 114 -10.72 16.10 -9.58
N ILE A 115 -9.72 16.29 -8.72
CA ILE A 115 -9.78 15.90 -7.30
C ILE A 115 -10.90 16.63 -6.55
N ARG A 116 -11.03 17.96 -6.72
CA ARG A 116 -12.09 18.74 -6.07
C ARG A 116 -13.48 18.31 -6.55
N SER A 117 -13.61 18.01 -7.84
CA SER A 117 -14.85 17.51 -8.44
C SER A 117 -15.29 16.20 -7.77
N LEU A 118 -14.36 15.24 -7.63
CA LEU A 118 -14.62 13.98 -6.92
C LEU A 118 -15.06 14.20 -5.47
N ALA A 119 -14.36 15.06 -4.72
CA ALA A 119 -14.71 15.35 -3.34
C ALA A 119 -16.12 15.95 -3.22
N LYS A 120 -16.48 16.89 -4.11
CA LYS A 120 -17.80 17.51 -4.15
C LYS A 120 -18.91 16.52 -4.51
N PHE A 121 -18.63 15.64 -5.46
CA PHE A 121 -19.54 14.56 -5.83
C PHE A 121 -19.82 13.65 -4.64
N ILE A 122 -18.79 13.21 -3.92
CA ILE A 122 -18.96 12.32 -2.76
C ILE A 122 -19.73 13.01 -1.62
N GLU A 123 -19.41 14.27 -1.35
CA GLU A 123 -20.14 15.08 -0.36
C GLU A 123 -21.64 15.16 -0.70
N THR A 124 -21.97 15.37 -1.98
CA THR A 124 -23.35 15.58 -2.43
C THR A 124 -24.15 14.27 -2.47
N GLU A 125 -23.56 13.19 -3.00
CA GLU A 125 -24.27 11.94 -3.24
C GLU A 125 -24.25 10.97 -2.03
N PHE A 126 -23.18 11.00 -1.24
CA PHE A 126 -22.97 10.03 -0.15
C PHE A 126 -22.81 10.67 1.24
N GLY A 127 -22.41 11.94 1.30
CA GLY A 127 -22.25 12.70 2.55
C GLY A 127 -21.07 12.27 3.44
N ARG A 128 -20.40 11.16 3.14
CA ARG A 128 -19.23 10.64 3.84
C ARG A 128 -18.41 9.71 2.94
N LEU A 129 -17.23 9.33 3.40
CA LEU A 129 -16.43 8.26 2.80
C LEU A 129 -15.93 7.31 3.89
N ASP A 130 -15.93 6.00 3.65
CA ASP A 130 -15.46 5.02 4.62
C ASP A 130 -14.11 4.42 4.25
N ILE A 131 -13.82 4.30 2.96
CA ILE A 131 -12.65 3.61 2.42
C ILE A 131 -12.05 4.44 1.28
N LEU A 132 -10.73 4.65 1.32
CA LEU A 132 -9.95 5.15 0.21
C LEU A 132 -8.84 4.15 -0.14
N VAL A 133 -8.86 3.62 -1.36
CA VAL A 133 -7.77 2.81 -1.91
C VAL A 133 -7.01 3.64 -2.95
N ASN A 134 -5.83 4.10 -2.56
CA ASN A 134 -4.88 4.78 -3.42
C ASN A 134 -4.10 3.74 -4.25
N ASN A 135 -4.69 3.34 -5.38
CA ASN A 135 -4.16 2.34 -6.30
C ASN A 135 -3.49 2.93 -7.55
N ALA A 136 -3.90 4.12 -8.00
CA ALA A 136 -3.33 4.75 -9.18
C ALA A 136 -1.79 4.83 -9.08
N GLY A 137 -1.10 4.47 -10.16
CA GLY A 137 0.35 4.48 -10.18
C GLY A 137 0.97 4.44 -11.58
N ALA A 138 2.22 4.88 -11.65
CA ALA A 138 3.05 4.88 -12.84
C ALA A 138 4.42 4.25 -12.54
N SER A 139 5.03 3.60 -13.54
CA SER A 139 6.32 2.89 -13.42
C SER A 139 7.53 3.83 -13.39
N GLY A 140 7.40 5.05 -13.93
CA GLY A 140 8.48 6.04 -13.95
C GLY A 140 9.65 5.74 -14.88
N VAL A 141 9.42 4.89 -15.88
CA VAL A 141 10.41 4.51 -16.88
C VAL A 141 9.79 4.45 -18.27
N VAL A 142 10.63 4.61 -19.28
CA VAL A 142 10.34 4.33 -20.69
C VAL A 142 10.93 2.96 -20.99
N VAL A 143 10.15 2.11 -21.65
CA VAL A 143 10.54 0.71 -21.90
C VAL A 143 10.40 0.35 -23.36
N ASP A 144 11.45 -0.29 -23.89
CA ASP A 144 11.37 -1.14 -25.08
C ASP A 144 10.78 -2.49 -24.66
N GLU A 145 9.48 -2.66 -24.89
CA GLU A 145 8.77 -3.86 -24.44
C GLU A 145 9.22 -5.13 -25.16
N ASP A 146 9.55 -5.03 -26.45
CA ASP A 146 10.01 -6.18 -27.24
C ASP A 146 11.41 -6.58 -26.80
N GLY A 147 12.30 -5.60 -26.61
CA GLY A 147 13.61 -5.82 -26.01
C GLY A 147 13.51 -6.44 -24.61
N LEU A 148 12.63 -5.92 -23.75
CA LEU A 148 12.42 -6.46 -22.40
C LEU A 148 11.90 -7.90 -22.43
N ARG A 149 10.95 -8.21 -23.31
CA ARG A 149 10.43 -9.59 -23.50
C ARG A 149 11.55 -10.53 -23.97
N ALA A 150 12.40 -10.07 -24.88
CA ALA A 150 13.50 -10.88 -25.42
C ALA A 150 14.58 -11.23 -24.36
N LEU A 151 14.73 -10.43 -23.30
CA LEU A 151 15.66 -10.72 -22.20
C LEU A 151 15.24 -11.93 -21.35
N ASN A 152 13.96 -12.35 -21.39
CA ASN A 152 13.42 -13.51 -20.68
C ASN A 152 13.90 -13.61 -19.21
N ILE A 153 13.77 -12.52 -18.47
CA ILE A 153 14.32 -12.36 -17.12
C ILE A 153 13.55 -13.23 -16.14
N ASP A 154 14.27 -13.99 -15.31
CA ASP A 154 13.67 -14.75 -14.23
C ASP A 154 12.96 -13.81 -13.23
N PRO A 155 11.68 -14.06 -12.89
CA PRO A 155 10.94 -13.24 -11.94
C PRO A 155 11.63 -13.05 -10.58
N ALA A 156 12.36 -14.05 -10.08
CA ALA A 156 13.10 -13.94 -8.83
C ALA A 156 14.32 -13.01 -8.97
N ASP A 157 14.99 -13.02 -10.11
CA ASP A 157 16.07 -12.06 -10.40
C ASP A 157 15.54 -10.64 -10.55
N TRP A 158 14.37 -10.49 -11.19
CA TRP A 158 13.67 -9.22 -11.24
C TRP A 158 13.38 -8.71 -9.82
N LEU A 159 12.65 -9.46 -9.00
CA LEU A 159 12.24 -9.06 -7.65
C LEU A 159 13.43 -8.80 -6.70
N ALA A 160 14.50 -9.59 -6.82
CA ALA A 160 15.71 -9.40 -6.04
C ALA A 160 16.51 -8.17 -6.45
N GLY A 161 16.25 -7.59 -7.63
CA GLY A 161 17.05 -6.48 -8.16
C GLY A 161 18.31 -6.92 -8.89
N ARG A 162 18.47 -8.22 -9.18
CA ARG A 162 19.65 -8.78 -9.84
C ARG A 162 19.66 -8.52 -11.35
N ALA A 163 18.51 -8.20 -11.93
CA ALA A 163 18.37 -7.90 -13.36
C ALA A 163 18.83 -6.48 -13.77
N THR A 164 19.26 -5.63 -12.84
CA THR A 164 19.55 -4.20 -13.07
C THR A 164 20.45 -3.95 -14.29
N ASN A 165 21.58 -4.66 -14.39
CA ASN A 165 22.52 -4.45 -15.49
C ASN A 165 22.01 -5.00 -16.83
N VAL A 166 21.11 -5.99 -16.79
CA VAL A 166 20.56 -6.64 -17.99
C VAL A 166 19.47 -5.78 -18.61
N VAL A 167 18.72 -5.03 -17.80
CA VAL A 167 17.60 -4.21 -18.26
C VAL A 167 17.97 -2.78 -18.66
N GLN A 168 19.20 -2.34 -18.39
CA GLN A 168 19.59 -0.93 -18.54
C GLN A 168 19.42 -0.38 -19.97
N ASP A 169 19.56 -1.23 -20.98
CA ASP A 169 19.46 -0.83 -22.39
C ASP A 169 18.00 -0.72 -22.86
N VAL A 170 17.09 -1.46 -22.23
CA VAL A 170 15.66 -1.55 -22.60
C VAL A 170 14.73 -0.83 -21.62
N ILE A 171 15.18 -0.50 -20.42
CA ILE A 171 14.46 0.29 -19.41
C ILE A 171 15.25 1.55 -19.10
N LYS A 172 14.70 2.70 -19.47
CA LYS A 172 15.33 4.00 -19.27
C LYS A 172 14.52 4.86 -18.32
N THR A 173 15.20 5.49 -17.36
CA THR A 173 14.59 6.54 -16.53
C THR A 173 14.88 7.89 -17.17
N SER A 174 13.87 8.54 -17.73
CA SER A 174 13.95 9.96 -18.10
C SER A 174 13.43 10.85 -16.97
N TYR A 175 13.80 12.13 -17.00
CA TYR A 175 13.30 13.12 -16.04
C TYR A 175 11.77 13.23 -16.09
N GLU A 176 11.18 13.26 -17.28
CA GLU A 176 9.74 13.40 -17.49
C GLU A 176 8.99 12.17 -16.95
N ALA A 177 9.47 10.97 -17.26
CA ALA A 177 8.88 9.73 -16.76
C ALA A 177 8.98 9.66 -15.23
N ALA A 178 10.14 10.03 -14.67
CA ALA A 178 10.34 10.11 -13.23
C ALA A 178 9.39 11.13 -12.57
N LYS A 179 9.25 12.33 -13.16
CA LYS A 179 8.34 13.35 -12.64
C LYS A 179 6.89 12.85 -12.63
N ILE A 180 6.42 12.26 -13.73
CA ILE A 180 5.07 11.65 -13.80
C ILE A 180 4.89 10.58 -12.71
N CYS A 181 5.92 9.78 -12.44
CA CYS A 181 5.90 8.77 -11.38
C CYS A 181 5.74 9.38 -10.00
N LEU A 182 6.53 10.40 -9.66
CA LEU A 182 6.43 11.07 -8.36
C LEU A 182 5.09 11.83 -8.21
N ASP A 183 4.67 12.52 -9.27
CA ASP A 183 3.40 13.26 -9.33
C ASP A 183 2.20 12.32 -9.14
N THR A 184 2.26 11.09 -9.67
CA THR A 184 1.19 10.09 -9.51
C THR A 184 1.26 9.36 -8.17
N ASN A 185 2.42 8.75 -7.89
CA ASN A 185 2.57 7.73 -6.84
C ASN A 185 2.69 8.33 -5.43
N TYR A 186 3.11 9.60 -5.34
CA TYR A 186 3.25 10.31 -4.06
C TYR A 186 2.33 11.53 -4.00
N TYR A 187 2.54 12.52 -4.87
CA TYR A 187 1.78 13.77 -4.79
C TYR A 187 0.28 13.55 -5.06
N GLY A 188 -0.07 12.73 -6.05
CA GLY A 188 -1.46 12.40 -6.33
C GLY A 188 -2.14 11.66 -5.18
N VAL A 189 -1.43 10.73 -4.54
CA VAL A 189 -1.92 10.05 -3.33
C VAL A 189 -2.17 11.04 -2.20
N LYS A 190 -1.21 11.92 -1.93
CA LYS A 190 -1.33 12.98 -0.93
C LYS A 190 -2.53 13.88 -1.21
N ASN A 191 -2.62 14.42 -2.43
CA ASN A 191 -3.66 15.38 -2.81
C ASN A 191 -5.06 14.78 -2.74
N VAL A 192 -5.25 13.54 -3.22
CA VAL A 192 -6.53 12.83 -3.11
C VAL A 192 -6.87 12.56 -1.64
N THR A 193 -5.89 12.10 -0.86
CA THR A 193 -6.10 11.80 0.57
C THR A 193 -6.51 13.05 1.33
N GLU A 194 -5.82 14.18 1.12
CA GLU A 194 -6.14 15.46 1.77
C GLU A 194 -7.53 15.98 1.39
N ALA A 195 -7.90 15.90 0.10
CA ALA A 195 -9.19 16.37 -0.39
C ALA A 195 -10.37 15.54 0.15
N LEU A 196 -10.17 14.25 0.41
CA LEU A 196 -11.20 13.34 0.90
C LEU A 196 -11.18 13.17 2.42
N LEU A 197 -10.20 13.74 3.12
CA LEU A 197 -10.00 13.52 4.54
C LEU A 197 -11.20 13.95 5.40
N ALA A 198 -11.81 15.11 5.10
CA ALA A 198 -12.98 15.58 5.83
C ALA A 198 -14.16 14.60 5.72
N LEU A 199 -14.35 13.99 4.54
CA LEU A 199 -15.37 12.97 4.31
C LEU A 199 -15.03 11.64 4.99
N LEU A 200 -13.74 11.28 5.02
CA LEU A 200 -13.24 10.09 5.74
C LEU A 200 -13.45 10.22 7.26
N GLN A 201 -13.28 11.42 7.82
CA GLN A 201 -13.55 11.69 9.23
C GLN A 201 -15.04 11.54 9.61
N LEU A 202 -15.95 11.56 8.64
CA LEU A 202 -17.38 11.30 8.84
C LEU A 202 -17.74 9.81 8.79
N SER A 203 -16.77 8.91 8.57
CA SER A 203 -17.02 7.47 8.61
C SER A 203 -17.52 7.05 9.99
N THR A 204 -18.63 6.32 10.03
CA THR A 204 -19.24 5.82 11.26
C THR A 204 -18.61 4.53 11.78
N SER A 205 -17.68 3.95 11.02
CA SER A 205 -17.03 2.67 11.35
C SER A 205 -15.50 2.78 11.45
N GLY A 206 -14.98 4.01 11.49
CA GLY A 206 -13.55 4.33 11.39
C GLY A 206 -13.04 4.21 9.96
N ALA A 207 -12.49 5.28 9.38
CA ALA A 207 -12.06 5.25 7.97
C ALA A 207 -10.86 4.33 7.72
N ARG A 208 -10.79 3.79 6.50
CA ARG A 208 -9.66 2.99 6.00
C ARG A 208 -8.99 3.73 4.85
N ILE A 209 -7.67 3.87 4.92
CA ILE A 209 -6.86 4.35 3.81
C ILE A 209 -5.84 3.27 3.48
N VAL A 210 -5.91 2.77 2.24
CA VAL A 210 -5.05 1.72 1.73
C VAL A 210 -4.18 2.30 0.63
N ASN A 211 -2.87 2.37 0.89
CA ASN A 211 -1.90 2.87 -0.06
C ASN A 211 -1.22 1.67 -0.76
N VAL A 212 -1.52 1.46 -2.04
CA VAL A 212 -0.90 0.37 -2.82
C VAL A 212 0.56 0.72 -3.09
N SER A 213 1.44 0.05 -2.36
CA SER A 213 2.89 0.23 -2.37
C SER A 213 3.56 -0.86 -3.22
N SER A 214 4.79 -1.25 -2.89
CA SER A 214 5.57 -2.25 -3.62
C SER A 214 6.61 -2.89 -2.71
N LEU A 215 7.14 -4.06 -3.08
CA LEU A 215 8.37 -4.59 -2.48
C LEU A 215 9.55 -3.62 -2.61
N ARG A 216 9.52 -2.71 -3.60
CA ARG A 216 10.57 -1.71 -3.83
C ARG A 216 10.61 -0.58 -2.81
N SER A 217 9.59 -0.44 -1.97
CA SER A 217 9.57 0.57 -0.91
C SER A 217 10.39 0.21 0.33
N GLU A 218 10.78 -1.07 0.45
CA GLU A 218 11.50 -1.58 1.62
C GLU A 218 12.75 -0.77 1.91
N LEU A 219 12.89 -0.29 3.15
CA LEU A 219 14.02 0.55 3.56
C LEU A 219 15.37 -0.16 3.36
N ARG A 220 15.42 -1.49 3.53
CA ARG A 220 16.64 -2.30 3.29
C ARG A 220 17.16 -2.20 1.85
N ARG A 221 16.32 -1.76 0.90
CA ARG A 221 16.69 -1.58 -0.51
C ARG A 221 17.21 -0.19 -0.82
N VAL A 222 17.10 0.78 0.09
CA VAL A 222 17.67 2.12 -0.07
C VAL A 222 19.18 2.03 0.17
N PRO A 223 20.05 2.29 -0.83
CA PRO A 223 21.50 2.09 -0.69
C PRO A 223 22.11 3.05 0.32
N ASP A 224 21.77 4.33 0.22
CA ASP A 224 22.26 5.37 1.12
C ASP A 224 21.73 5.19 2.56
N GLU A 225 22.66 5.07 3.51
CA GLU A 225 22.33 4.80 4.91
C GLU A 225 21.63 5.99 5.57
N GLN A 226 22.03 7.23 5.23
CA GLN A 226 21.47 8.42 5.82
C GLN A 226 20.01 8.60 5.41
N ARG A 227 19.71 8.47 4.10
CA ARG A 227 18.35 8.49 3.56
C ARG A 227 17.49 7.38 4.14
N ARG A 228 18.06 6.18 4.32
CA ARG A 228 17.37 5.06 4.98
C ARG A 228 16.99 5.38 6.43
N LYS A 229 17.90 6.00 7.20
CA LYS A 229 17.61 6.46 8.58
C LYS A 229 16.53 7.55 8.59
N GLU A 230 16.62 8.51 7.67
CA GLU A 230 15.66 9.62 7.59
C GLU A 230 14.25 9.12 7.28
N LEU A 231 14.09 8.27 6.25
CA LEU A 231 12.79 7.65 5.92
C LEU A 231 12.28 6.70 7.03
N GLY A 232 13.19 6.12 7.82
CA GLY A 232 12.87 5.27 8.96
C GLY A 232 12.38 6.03 10.20
N ALA A 233 12.79 7.29 10.38
CA ALA A 233 12.64 8.06 11.61
C ALA A 233 11.26 8.72 11.78
N ILE A 234 10.19 7.92 11.95
CA ILE A 234 8.77 8.39 12.02
C ILE A 234 8.60 9.59 12.93
N ASP A 235 9.24 9.59 14.10
CA ASP A 235 9.00 10.61 15.11
C ASP A 235 9.44 12.01 14.68
N THR A 236 10.34 12.09 13.70
CA THR A 236 10.89 13.35 13.20
C THR A 236 10.65 13.56 11.71
N LEU A 237 10.05 12.59 11.03
CA LEU A 237 9.79 12.64 9.61
C LEU A 237 8.57 13.53 9.36
N THR A 238 8.70 14.44 8.40
CA THR A 238 7.63 15.37 8.02
C THR A 238 7.43 15.34 6.51
N GLU A 239 6.29 15.85 6.05
CA GLU A 239 5.99 15.95 4.63
C GLU A 239 6.99 16.86 3.90
N GLU A 240 7.51 17.90 4.57
CA GLU A 240 8.55 18.78 4.03
C GLU A 240 9.86 18.03 3.78
N LYS A 241 10.26 17.15 4.70
CA LYS A 241 11.46 16.30 4.50
C LYS A 241 11.26 15.32 3.36
N ILE A 242 10.08 14.70 3.27
CA ILE A 242 9.76 13.83 2.12
C ILE A 242 9.85 14.63 0.81
N ASN A 243 9.27 15.83 0.78
CA ASN A 243 9.34 16.70 -0.39
C ASN A 243 10.80 17.07 -0.73
N ALA A 244 11.62 17.39 0.25
CA ALA A 244 13.04 17.67 0.04
C ALA A 244 13.79 16.48 -0.58
N ILE A 245 13.53 15.25 -0.09
CA ILE A 245 14.10 14.02 -0.66
C ILE A 245 13.68 13.85 -2.13
N LEU A 246 12.39 14.05 -2.45
CA LEU A 246 11.88 13.92 -3.82
C LEU A 246 12.43 15.00 -4.76
N GLN A 247 12.60 16.23 -4.28
CA GLN A 247 13.23 17.31 -5.06
C GLN A 247 14.72 17.04 -5.28
N GLN A 248 15.43 16.54 -4.27
CA GLN A 248 16.82 16.13 -4.41
C GLN A 248 16.95 14.98 -5.43
N PHE A 249 16.05 14.01 -5.41
CA PHE A 249 16.03 12.94 -6.41
C PHE A 249 15.91 13.49 -7.84
N LEU A 250 14.96 14.39 -8.09
CA LEU A 250 14.77 15.00 -9.41
C LEU A 250 15.97 15.85 -9.83
N HIS A 251 16.57 16.57 -8.88
CA HIS A 251 17.80 17.32 -9.11
C HIS A 251 18.94 16.38 -9.52
N ASP A 252 19.16 15.31 -8.78
CA ASP A 252 20.24 14.35 -9.06
C ASP A 252 20.02 13.60 -10.36
N LEU A 253 18.78 13.26 -10.70
CA LEU A 253 18.42 12.68 -11.99
C LEU A 253 18.73 13.63 -13.14
N LYS A 254 18.39 14.91 -13.00
CA LYS A 254 18.65 15.92 -14.05
C LYS A 254 20.15 16.16 -14.30
N ASN A 255 20.99 15.87 -13.32
CA ASN A 255 22.44 16.04 -13.38
C ASN A 255 23.21 14.71 -13.54
N ASP A 256 22.53 13.61 -13.92
CA ASP A 256 23.12 12.28 -14.09
C ASP A 256 23.89 11.78 -12.84
N ALA A 257 23.45 12.19 -11.66
CA ALA A 257 24.13 11.97 -10.38
C ALA A 257 23.46 10.91 -9.48
N LEU A 258 22.49 10.15 -10.01
CA LEU A 258 21.74 9.18 -9.20
C LEU A 258 22.63 8.13 -8.55
N GLU A 259 23.52 7.50 -9.31
CA GLU A 259 24.41 6.47 -8.76
C GLU A 259 25.41 7.05 -7.76
N ALA A 260 26.01 8.19 -8.10
CA ALA A 260 26.99 8.88 -7.24
C ALA A 260 26.38 9.29 -5.89
N ASN A 261 25.10 9.67 -5.87
CA ASN A 261 24.38 10.08 -4.67
C ASN A 261 23.59 8.93 -4.01
N GLY A 262 23.94 7.69 -4.31
CA GLY A 262 23.46 6.50 -3.60
C GLY A 262 21.96 6.22 -3.79
N TRP A 263 21.40 6.58 -4.94
CA TRP A 263 20.02 6.23 -5.30
C TRP A 263 19.91 4.78 -5.81
N GLN A 264 18.72 4.21 -5.75
CA GLN A 264 18.47 2.84 -6.21
C GLN A 264 18.67 2.74 -7.73
N LYS A 265 19.45 1.78 -8.19
CA LYS A 265 19.71 1.59 -9.63
C LYS A 265 18.51 1.02 -10.38
N MET A 266 17.79 0.06 -9.77
CA MET A 266 16.64 -0.56 -10.41
C MET A 266 15.38 0.27 -10.14
N LEU A 267 14.77 0.79 -11.21
CA LEU A 267 13.54 1.58 -11.15
C LEU A 267 13.63 2.72 -10.10
N PRO A 268 14.62 3.64 -10.20
CA PRO A 268 14.91 4.66 -9.19
C PRO A 268 13.69 5.48 -8.77
N ALA A 269 12.98 6.06 -9.75
CA ALA A 269 11.82 6.92 -9.49
C ALA A 269 10.66 6.15 -8.83
N TYR A 270 10.38 4.94 -9.33
CA TYR A 270 9.36 4.08 -8.75
C TYR A 270 9.69 3.74 -7.29
N SER A 271 10.91 3.29 -7.05
CA SER A 271 11.33 2.81 -5.73
C SER A 271 11.32 3.94 -4.70
N ILE A 272 11.86 5.13 -5.02
CA ILE A 272 11.77 6.27 -4.10
C ILE A 272 10.33 6.73 -3.90
N SER A 273 9.49 6.74 -4.94
CA SER A 273 8.08 7.12 -4.81
C SER A 273 7.30 6.22 -3.86
N LYS A 274 7.61 4.91 -3.84
CA LYS A 274 6.95 3.94 -2.97
C LYS A 274 7.54 3.96 -1.55
N ALA A 275 8.84 4.20 -1.40
CA ALA A 275 9.47 4.39 -0.09
C ALA A 275 8.91 5.65 0.61
N THR A 276 8.76 6.76 -0.12
CA THR A 276 8.17 7.98 0.43
C THR A 276 6.67 7.86 0.67
N LEU A 277 5.95 7.08 -0.13
CA LEU A 277 4.55 6.72 0.15
C LEU A 277 4.43 5.94 1.46
N ASN A 278 5.30 4.96 1.72
CA ASN A 278 5.34 4.24 2.99
C ASN A 278 5.59 5.18 4.19
N ALA A 279 6.54 6.11 4.04
CA ALA A 279 6.79 7.14 5.03
C ALA A 279 5.55 8.02 5.30
N TYR A 280 4.89 8.49 4.24
CA TYR A 280 3.68 9.32 4.34
C TYR A 280 2.52 8.58 5.02
N THR A 281 2.33 7.29 4.73
CA THR A 281 1.35 6.44 5.43
C THR A 281 1.59 6.43 6.95
N ARG A 282 2.85 6.35 7.39
CA ARG A 282 3.19 6.38 8.83
C ARG A 282 2.92 7.75 9.45
N ILE A 283 3.18 8.85 8.72
CA ILE A 283 2.83 10.21 9.15
C ILE A 283 1.31 10.34 9.34
N LEU A 284 0.54 9.90 8.34
CA LEU A 284 -0.92 9.95 8.40
C LEU A 284 -1.48 9.10 9.54
N ALA A 285 -0.99 7.88 9.72
CA ALA A 285 -1.41 6.97 10.79
C ALA A 285 -1.18 7.60 12.18
N LYS A 286 -0.05 8.29 12.39
CA LYS A 286 0.23 9.03 13.63
C LYS A 286 -0.72 10.22 13.83
N LYS A 287 -1.09 10.90 12.75
CA LYS A 287 -1.98 12.08 12.78
C LYS A 287 -3.45 11.70 12.98
N TYR A 288 -3.87 10.52 12.52
CA TYR A 288 -5.25 10.03 12.58
C TYR A 288 -5.29 8.64 13.24
N PRO A 289 -5.14 8.56 14.57
CA PRO A 289 -5.04 7.28 15.29
C PRO A 289 -6.34 6.46 15.26
N ASP A 290 -7.49 7.10 15.05
CA ASP A 290 -8.81 6.44 14.99
C ASP A 290 -9.13 5.80 13.62
N MET A 291 -8.25 6.00 12.62
CA MET A 291 -8.35 5.40 11.29
C MET A 291 -7.43 4.19 11.15
N CYS A 292 -7.67 3.34 10.14
CA CYS A 292 -6.73 2.29 9.74
C CYS A 292 -6.05 2.72 8.43
N ILE A 293 -4.80 3.21 8.54
CA ILE A 293 -4.04 3.76 7.41
C ILE A 293 -2.81 2.90 7.18
N ASN A 294 -2.79 2.10 6.11
CA ASN A 294 -1.75 1.10 5.87
C ASN A 294 -1.26 1.09 4.42
N CYS A 295 -0.05 0.54 4.23
CA CYS A 295 0.50 0.25 2.92
C CYS A 295 0.46 -1.24 2.61
N VAL A 296 0.33 -1.59 1.33
CA VAL A 296 0.40 -2.99 0.88
C VAL A 296 1.20 -3.14 -0.40
N HIS A 297 2.14 -4.08 -0.42
CA HIS A 297 2.67 -4.65 -1.65
C HIS A 297 1.71 -5.76 -2.13
N PRO A 298 1.11 -5.65 -3.32
CA PRO A 298 0.13 -6.62 -3.80
C PRO A 298 0.75 -7.93 -4.35
N GLY A 299 2.07 -8.13 -4.22
CA GLY A 299 2.78 -9.18 -4.93
C GLY A 299 3.18 -8.79 -6.36
N TYR A 300 3.75 -9.74 -7.10
CA TYR A 300 4.23 -9.51 -8.48
C TYR A 300 3.14 -9.82 -9.51
N VAL A 301 2.19 -8.91 -9.63
CA VAL A 301 0.95 -9.09 -10.40
C VAL A 301 1.17 -8.83 -11.89
N ASN A 302 0.63 -9.68 -12.75
CA ASN A 302 0.63 -9.52 -14.20
C ASN A 302 -0.29 -8.37 -14.63
N THR A 303 0.28 -7.20 -14.94
CA THR A 303 -0.47 -6.01 -15.39
C THR A 303 0.33 -5.18 -16.40
N ASP A 304 -0.30 -4.15 -16.94
CA ASP A 304 0.37 -3.22 -17.85
C ASP A 304 1.53 -2.44 -17.20
N ILE A 305 1.49 -2.20 -15.87
CA ILE A 305 2.52 -1.37 -15.19
C ILE A 305 3.90 -2.04 -15.19
N ASN A 306 3.92 -3.38 -15.28
CA ASN A 306 5.11 -4.20 -15.40
C ASN A 306 5.13 -4.96 -16.73
N TRP A 307 4.46 -4.47 -17.77
CA TRP A 307 4.52 -5.03 -19.13
C TRP A 307 4.22 -6.53 -19.18
N HIS A 308 3.26 -6.97 -18.36
CA HIS A 308 2.82 -8.36 -18.23
C HIS A 308 3.91 -9.37 -17.80
N THR A 309 4.96 -8.91 -17.11
CA THR A 309 6.05 -9.77 -16.60
C THR A 309 5.76 -10.40 -15.23
N GLY A 310 4.61 -10.08 -14.63
CA GLY A 310 4.19 -10.59 -13.32
C GLY A 310 3.77 -12.06 -13.34
N THR A 311 3.91 -12.74 -12.19
CA THR A 311 3.57 -14.16 -12.01
C THR A 311 2.23 -14.40 -11.35
N MET A 312 1.64 -13.38 -10.72
CA MET A 312 0.36 -13.46 -10.02
C MET A 312 -0.78 -12.89 -10.87
N THR A 313 -1.99 -13.40 -10.64
CA THR A 313 -3.22 -12.86 -11.23
C THR A 313 -3.65 -11.56 -10.54
N VAL A 314 -4.47 -10.76 -11.22
CA VAL A 314 -5.06 -9.56 -10.61
C VAL A 314 -5.96 -9.89 -9.42
N GLU A 315 -6.63 -11.05 -9.45
CA GLU A 315 -7.50 -11.52 -8.36
C GLU A 315 -6.71 -11.77 -7.08
N GLU A 316 -5.58 -12.48 -7.18
CA GLU A 316 -4.65 -12.67 -6.06
C GLU A 316 -4.05 -11.33 -5.61
N GLY A 317 -3.68 -10.47 -6.55
CA GLY A 317 -3.08 -9.16 -6.26
C GLY A 317 -4.00 -8.21 -5.48
N ALA A 318 -5.31 -8.30 -5.68
CA ALA A 318 -6.28 -7.46 -4.99
C ALA A 318 -6.60 -7.91 -3.55
N GLN A 319 -6.26 -9.15 -3.16
CA GLN A 319 -6.59 -9.70 -1.84
C GLN A 319 -6.05 -8.84 -0.68
N GLY A 320 -4.80 -8.40 -0.77
CA GLY A 320 -4.17 -7.53 0.23
C GLY A 320 -4.89 -6.19 0.37
N PRO A 321 -5.02 -5.39 -0.72
CA PRO A 321 -5.79 -4.15 -0.72
C PRO A 321 -7.21 -4.30 -0.17
N VAL A 322 -7.94 -5.35 -0.59
CA VAL A 322 -9.31 -5.63 -0.15
C VAL A 322 -9.37 -5.96 1.34
N MET A 323 -8.46 -6.81 1.84
CA MET A 323 -8.38 -7.12 3.26
C MET A 323 -8.19 -5.85 4.09
N LEU A 324 -7.23 -4.99 3.71
CA LEU A 324 -6.96 -3.75 4.44
C LEU A 324 -8.13 -2.77 4.40
N ALA A 325 -8.83 -2.69 3.27
CA ALA A 325 -10.02 -1.86 3.11
C ALA A 325 -11.20 -2.34 3.98
N LEU A 326 -11.26 -3.64 4.27
CA LEU A 326 -12.33 -4.28 5.04
C LEU A 326 -11.98 -4.51 6.52
N LEU A 327 -10.79 -4.08 6.98
CA LEU A 327 -10.36 -4.26 8.38
C LEU A 327 -11.41 -3.76 9.38
N PRO A 328 -11.62 -4.49 10.49
CA PRO A 328 -12.47 -4.02 11.57
C PRO A 328 -11.92 -2.74 12.19
N GLN A 329 -12.77 -1.99 12.89
CA GLN A 329 -12.34 -0.84 13.67
C GLN A 329 -11.30 -1.27 14.73
N GLY A 330 -10.26 -0.46 14.93
CA GLY A 330 -9.14 -0.81 15.81
C GLY A 330 -8.17 -1.83 15.22
N GLY A 331 -8.28 -2.13 13.92
CA GLY A 331 -7.29 -2.92 13.19
C GLY A 331 -5.91 -2.23 13.13
N PRO A 332 -4.92 -2.89 12.50
CA PRO A 332 -3.58 -2.31 12.34
C PRO A 332 -3.62 -0.93 11.70
N ASN A 333 -2.75 -0.03 12.17
CA ASN A 333 -2.61 1.32 11.65
C ASN A 333 -1.11 1.66 11.52
N GLY A 334 -0.73 2.31 10.43
CA GLY A 334 0.66 2.67 10.13
C GLY A 334 1.56 1.48 9.79
N CYS A 335 0.99 0.38 9.31
CA CYS A 335 1.72 -0.86 8.99
C CYS A 335 1.96 -1.02 7.48
N TYR A 336 2.96 -1.82 7.14
CA TYR A 336 3.23 -2.31 5.79
C TYR A 336 2.87 -3.80 5.70
N PHE A 337 2.25 -4.20 4.60
CA PHE A 337 1.85 -5.58 4.34
C PHE A 337 2.49 -6.10 3.06
N ASP A 338 3.03 -7.31 3.11
CA ASP A 338 3.35 -8.11 1.93
C ASP A 338 2.16 -9.04 1.63
N ARG A 339 1.39 -8.66 0.61
CA ARG A 339 0.08 -9.22 0.29
C ARG A 339 -0.86 -9.13 1.49
N THR A 340 -1.01 -10.23 2.21
CA THR A 340 -1.95 -10.39 3.33
C THR A 340 -1.26 -10.42 4.69
N GLU A 341 0.07 -10.42 4.72
CA GLU A 341 0.87 -10.57 5.94
C GLU A 341 1.54 -9.25 6.33
N VAL A 342 1.58 -8.93 7.62
CA VAL A 342 2.34 -7.77 8.12
C VAL A 342 3.82 -8.00 7.85
N ALA A 343 4.49 -6.98 7.32
CA ALA A 343 5.91 -7.02 6.96
C ALA A 343 6.66 -5.77 7.47
N GLU A 344 7.98 -5.83 7.42
CA GLU A 344 8.84 -4.68 7.75
C GLU A 344 8.86 -3.65 6.61
N PHE A 345 9.08 -2.39 6.98
CA PHE A 345 9.01 -1.23 6.09
C PHE A 345 10.13 -1.10 5.07
#